data_AF-A0A2N3G9S6-F1
#
_entry.id   AF-A0A2N3G9S6-F1
#
_cell.length_a   1.000
_cell.length_b   1.000
_cell.length_c   1.000
_cell.angle_alpha   90.00
_cell.angle_beta   90.00
_cell.angle_gamma   90.00
#
_symmetry.space_group_name_H-M   'P 1'
#
loop_
_entity.id
_entity.type
_entity.pdbx_description
1 polymer ?
#
loop_
_entity_poly.entity_id
_entity_poly.type
_entity_poly.pdbx_seq_one_letter_code
_entity_poly.pdbx_strand_id
1 'polypeptide(L)'
;METDADTRDQGLAESTADTDIAECMPSRDLATLLKVSIALGSSLDLGKVLQTAVESAVEVLDLETGIIYTMDDDILFMGAATPSLPPDFPRNLRIARLSDHLYVARAFTSGRPVFIPDTQQVHFTPAEQLAVDHRHLRSILYIPLILEDKPVGALIVGSQTDVKLLSPHQIDLTRTLAAEISLA
;
A
#
# COMPACT_ATOMS: atom_id res chain seq x y z
N MET A 1 75.89 35.21 -2.54
CA MET A 1 76.77 35.37 -1.37
C MET A 1 76.05 34.62 -0.25
N GLU A 2 76.69 33.57 0.29
CA GLU A 2 76.26 32.69 1.41
C GLU A 2 75.07 31.75 1.08
N THR A 3 75.19 30.41 0.93
CA THR A 3 75.71 29.33 1.81
C THR A 3 74.93 29.31 3.14
N ASP A 4 74.15 28.30 3.54
CA ASP A 4 74.47 26.87 3.71
C ASP A 4 73.21 26.04 4.08
N ALA A 5 73.39 24.72 4.24
CA ALA A 5 72.49 23.66 4.77
C ALA A 5 71.73 22.84 3.71
N ASP A 6 72.27 21.73 3.18
CA ASP A 6 72.52 20.43 3.85
C ASP A 6 71.18 19.84 4.36
N THR A 7 70.66 18.74 3.84
CA THR A 7 71.18 17.41 4.17
C THR A 7 70.62 16.35 3.20
N ARG A 8 71.47 15.37 2.95
CA ARG A 8 71.35 14.22 2.06
C ARG A 8 70.31 13.18 2.48
N ASP A 9 69.66 12.62 1.46
CA ASP A 9 69.54 11.19 1.15
C ASP A 9 70.15 10.18 2.16
N GLN A 10 69.30 9.29 2.67
CA GLN A 10 69.59 7.83 2.69
C GLN A 10 68.35 7.01 3.13
N GLY A 11 67.92 6.10 2.25
CA GLY A 11 68.13 4.66 2.50
C GLY A 11 67.10 3.84 3.28
N LEU A 12 66.31 3.08 2.50
CA LEU A 12 65.94 1.66 2.62
C LEU A 12 65.06 1.10 3.78
N ALA A 13 64.01 0.42 3.29
CA ALA A 13 63.60 -0.96 3.58
C ALA A 13 62.54 -1.25 4.66
N GLU A 14 61.41 -1.72 4.13
CA GLU A 14 60.67 -2.93 4.52
C GLU A 14 59.80 -2.94 5.79
N SER A 15 58.50 -2.91 5.52
CA SER A 15 57.55 -4.01 5.79
C SER A 15 56.83 -4.09 7.14
N THR A 16 55.53 -4.39 6.98
CA THR A 16 54.57 -5.06 7.87
C THR A 16 53.65 -4.25 8.81
N ALA A 17 52.39 -4.68 8.71
CA ALA A 17 51.26 -4.63 9.65
C ALA A 17 50.55 -3.27 9.78
N ASP A 18 49.36 -3.16 9.18
CA ASP A 18 48.07 -3.59 9.74
C ASP A 18 47.70 -2.80 11.00
N THR A 19 46.56 -2.11 10.96
CA THR A 19 45.34 -2.57 11.65
C THR A 19 44.31 -1.45 11.65
N ASP A 20 43.21 -1.74 10.96
CA ASP A 20 41.82 -1.38 11.25
C ASP A 20 41.55 -0.34 12.37
N ILE A 21 40.89 0.74 11.96
CA ILE A 21 39.87 1.41 12.79
C ILE A 21 38.56 1.53 12.00
N ALA A 22 38.23 0.46 11.28
CA ALA A 22 36.87 0.16 10.86
C ALA A 22 36.16 -0.66 11.95
N GLU A 23 36.10 -0.15 13.19
CA GLU A 23 35.31 -0.80 14.24
C GLU A 23 33.86 -0.29 14.24
N CYS A 24 33.06 -1.06 13.51
CA CYS A 24 31.79 -1.62 13.95
C CYS A 24 30.89 -0.74 14.84
N MET A 25 30.10 0.13 14.20
CA MET A 25 28.69 0.11 14.58
C MET A 25 28.16 -1.29 14.23
N PRO A 26 27.57 -2.03 15.18
CA PRO A 26 27.07 -3.36 14.89
C PRO A 26 26.07 -3.24 13.73
N SER A 27 26.24 -4.03 12.68
CA SER A 27 25.41 -3.98 11.45
C SER A 27 23.91 -4.03 11.73
N ARG A 28 23.52 -4.49 12.92
CA ARG A 28 22.15 -4.49 13.43
C ARG A 28 21.58 -3.08 13.64
N ASP A 29 22.36 -2.11 14.08
CA ASP A 29 21.86 -0.74 14.34
C ASP A 29 21.71 0.05 13.04
N LEU A 30 22.66 -0.11 12.10
CA LEU A 30 22.54 0.45 10.77
C LEU A 30 21.40 -0.20 9.98
N ALA A 31 21.23 -1.51 10.05
CA ALA A 31 20.10 -2.21 9.44
C ALA A 31 18.77 -1.84 10.10
N THR A 32 18.75 -1.55 11.40
CA THR A 32 17.54 -1.10 12.11
C THR A 32 17.20 0.33 11.74
N LEU A 33 18.20 1.23 11.65
CA LEU A 33 18.01 2.60 11.16
C LEU A 33 17.62 2.62 9.68
N LEU A 34 18.17 1.75 8.83
CA LEU A 34 17.72 1.57 7.45
C LEU A 34 16.31 1.00 7.38
N LYS A 35 15.95 0.01 8.20
CA LYS A 35 14.58 -0.51 8.25
C LYS A 35 13.58 0.53 8.73
N VAL A 36 13.94 1.33 9.72
CA VAL A 36 13.11 2.44 10.22
C VAL A 36 13.07 3.57 9.19
N SER A 37 14.17 3.91 8.52
CA SER A 37 14.21 4.95 7.48
C SER A 37 13.52 4.52 6.20
N ILE A 38 13.58 3.24 5.83
CA ILE A 38 12.78 2.64 4.76
C ILE A 38 11.33 2.62 5.21
N ALA A 39 10.98 2.16 6.41
CA ALA A 39 9.59 2.17 6.89
C ALA A 39 8.99 3.59 7.01
N LEU A 40 9.79 4.59 7.39
CA LEU A 40 9.33 5.99 7.51
C LEU A 40 9.31 6.71 6.16
N GLY A 41 10.31 6.46 5.29
CA GLY A 41 10.35 6.97 3.92
C GLY A 41 9.32 6.29 3.02
N SER A 42 9.12 4.98 3.18
CA SER A 42 8.12 4.17 2.49
C SER A 42 6.73 4.40 3.06
N SER A 43 6.52 4.75 4.33
CA SER A 43 5.17 5.08 4.80
C SER A 43 4.67 6.41 4.21
N LEU A 44 5.55 7.41 4.08
CA LEU A 44 5.27 8.69 3.42
C LEU A 44 5.14 8.57 1.89
N ASP A 45 5.74 7.54 1.28
CA ASP A 45 5.60 7.23 -0.14
C ASP A 45 4.39 6.33 -0.42
N LEU A 46 4.22 5.24 0.33
CA LEU A 46 3.10 4.29 0.25
C LEU A 46 1.76 5.01 0.36
N GLY A 47 1.60 5.93 1.32
CA GLY A 47 0.37 6.72 1.41
C GLY A 47 0.06 7.49 0.12
N LYS A 48 1.09 8.05 -0.54
CA LYS A 48 0.94 8.74 -1.84
C LYS A 48 0.69 7.76 -2.98
N VAL A 49 1.41 6.64 -3.02
CA VAL A 49 1.23 5.59 -4.03
C VAL A 49 -0.19 5.03 -3.98
N LEU A 50 -0.70 4.69 -2.79
CA LEU A 50 -2.07 4.24 -2.59
C LEU A 50 -3.09 5.32 -2.99
N GLN A 51 -2.80 6.59 -2.69
CA GLN A 51 -3.66 7.70 -3.09
C GLN A 51 -3.73 7.84 -4.62
N THR A 52 -2.59 7.85 -5.30
CA THR A 52 -2.55 7.86 -6.77
C THR A 52 -3.24 6.63 -7.36
N ALA A 53 -3.01 5.45 -6.78
CA ALA A 53 -3.62 4.21 -7.25
C ALA A 53 -5.14 4.23 -7.16
N VAL A 54 -5.72 4.69 -6.04
CA VAL A 54 -7.19 4.72 -5.89
C VAL A 54 -7.81 5.76 -6.83
N GLU A 55 -7.15 6.90 -7.05
CA GLU A 55 -7.58 7.92 -8.01
C GLU A 55 -7.57 7.38 -9.45
N SER A 56 -6.46 6.76 -9.87
CA SER A 56 -6.35 6.15 -11.19
C SER A 56 -7.33 4.99 -11.38
N ALA A 57 -7.58 4.17 -10.36
CA ALA A 57 -8.52 3.06 -10.46
C ALA A 57 -9.96 3.55 -10.69
N VAL A 58 -10.37 4.61 -9.98
CA VAL A 58 -11.71 5.21 -10.14
C VAL A 58 -11.88 5.82 -11.53
N GLU A 59 -10.84 6.48 -12.05
CA GLU A 59 -10.83 7.04 -13.42
C GLU A 59 -10.89 5.95 -14.50
N VAL A 60 -10.01 4.94 -14.43
CA VAL A 60 -9.91 3.86 -15.42
C VAL A 60 -11.18 3.00 -15.46
N LEU A 61 -11.83 2.82 -14.31
CA LEU A 61 -13.06 2.02 -14.22
C LEU A 61 -14.34 2.81 -14.48
N ASP A 62 -14.25 4.12 -14.69
CA ASP A 62 -15.40 5.03 -14.84
C ASP A 62 -16.38 4.93 -13.65
N LEU A 63 -15.81 5.05 -12.46
CA LEU A 63 -16.51 5.02 -11.17
C LEU A 63 -16.32 6.35 -10.43
N GLU A 64 -16.96 6.51 -9.28
CA GLU A 64 -17.02 7.81 -8.60
C GLU A 64 -16.26 7.84 -7.27
N THR A 65 -16.07 6.69 -6.65
CA THR A 65 -15.42 6.60 -5.34
C THR A 65 -14.62 5.30 -5.20
N GLY A 66 -13.55 5.37 -4.43
CA GLY A 66 -12.68 4.24 -4.12
C GLY A 66 -12.05 4.34 -2.74
N ILE A 67 -11.72 3.19 -2.16
CA ILE A 67 -10.95 3.03 -0.94
C ILE A 67 -9.95 1.90 -1.17
N ILE A 68 -8.71 2.08 -0.70
CA ILE A 68 -7.76 0.98 -0.54
C ILE A 68 -7.62 0.67 0.95
N TYR A 69 -7.83 -0.59 1.30
CA TYR A 69 -7.42 -1.15 2.58
C TYR A 69 -6.13 -1.94 2.41
N THR A 70 -5.17 -1.75 3.29
CA THR A 70 -4.10 -2.72 3.54
C THR A 70 -4.55 -3.69 4.62
N MET A 71 -3.95 -4.87 4.65
CA MET A 71 -4.26 -5.93 5.60
C MET A 71 -3.03 -6.28 6.44
N ASP A 72 -3.23 -6.40 7.74
CA ASP A 72 -2.31 -7.08 8.65
C ASP A 72 -3.12 -8.11 9.45
N ASP A 73 -2.77 -9.38 9.29
CA ASP A 73 -3.56 -10.53 9.75
C ASP A 73 -5.04 -10.43 9.33
N ASP A 74 -5.96 -10.29 10.30
CA ASP A 74 -7.41 -10.18 10.08
C ASP A 74 -7.91 -8.73 10.18
N ILE A 75 -7.01 -7.75 10.21
CA ILE A 75 -7.33 -6.34 10.38
C ILE A 75 -7.08 -5.57 9.08
N LEU A 76 -8.12 -4.86 8.63
CA LEU A 76 -8.09 -3.97 7.49
C LEU A 76 -7.79 -2.54 7.97
N PHE A 77 -6.75 -1.94 7.41
CA PHE A 77 -6.35 -0.56 7.65
C PHE A 77 -6.62 0.26 6.40
N MET A 78 -7.40 1.32 6.52
CA MET A 78 -7.63 2.22 5.41
C MET A 78 -6.33 2.96 5.06
N GLY A 79 -5.80 2.69 3.88
CA GLY A 79 -4.59 3.34 3.36
C GLY A 79 -4.89 4.63 2.61
N ALA A 80 -5.85 4.59 1.68
CA ALA A 80 -6.20 5.74 0.84
C ALA A 80 -7.68 5.73 0.44
N ALA A 81 -8.20 6.88 0.06
CA ALA A 81 -9.57 7.00 -0.41
C ALA A 81 -9.78 8.19 -1.33
N THR A 82 -10.75 8.06 -2.25
CA THR A 82 -11.20 9.14 -3.13
C THR A 82 -12.73 9.07 -3.32
N PRO A 83 -13.46 10.19 -3.28
CA PRO A 83 -13.03 11.50 -2.77
C PRO A 83 -12.59 11.41 -1.30
N SER A 84 -11.94 12.45 -0.79
CA SER A 84 -11.55 12.53 0.62
C SER A 84 -12.75 12.32 1.55
N LEU A 85 -12.53 11.57 2.63
CA LEU A 85 -13.61 11.16 3.52
C LEU A 85 -13.98 12.28 4.49
N PRO A 86 -15.27 12.43 4.83
CA PRO A 86 -15.69 13.45 5.76
C PRO A 86 -15.18 13.15 7.19
N PRO A 87 -15.07 14.17 8.07
CA PRO A 87 -14.53 13.99 9.42
C PRO A 87 -15.33 13.04 10.31
N ASP A 88 -16.63 12.91 10.05
CA ASP A 88 -17.56 12.02 10.74
C ASP A 88 -17.55 10.58 10.19
N PHE A 89 -16.68 10.28 9.22
CA PHE A 89 -16.57 8.93 8.67
C PHE A 89 -16.23 7.92 9.78
N PRO A 90 -17.00 6.82 9.91
CA PRO A 90 -16.90 5.92 11.06
C PRO A 90 -15.49 5.36 11.28
N ARG A 91 -15.00 5.44 12.53
CA ARG A 91 -13.65 4.94 12.89
C ARG A 91 -13.50 3.44 12.69
N ASN A 92 -14.56 2.67 12.92
CA ASN A 92 -14.60 1.23 12.68
C ASN A 92 -14.55 0.85 11.19
N LEU A 93 -14.67 1.82 10.29
CA LEU A 93 -14.40 1.64 8.86
C LEU A 93 -12.99 2.09 8.49
N ARG A 94 -12.25 2.79 9.36
CA ARG A 94 -10.83 3.11 9.12
C ARG A 94 -9.91 1.98 9.57
N ILE A 95 -10.30 1.28 10.64
CA ILE A 95 -9.67 0.07 11.15
C ILE A 95 -10.79 -0.92 11.39
N ALA A 96 -10.85 -1.99 10.59
CA ALA A 96 -11.96 -2.93 10.58
C ALA A 96 -11.46 -4.38 10.70
N ARG A 97 -12.28 -5.27 11.26
CA ARG A 97 -11.98 -6.70 11.24
C ARG A 97 -12.53 -7.32 9.97
N LEU A 98 -11.75 -8.17 9.31
CA LEU A 98 -12.19 -8.89 8.11
C LEU A 98 -13.47 -9.70 8.34
N SER A 99 -13.66 -10.23 9.55
CA SER A 99 -14.87 -10.96 9.96
C SER A 99 -16.16 -10.17 9.81
N ASP A 100 -16.07 -8.84 9.81
CA ASP A 100 -17.21 -7.94 9.72
C ASP A 100 -17.51 -7.53 8.28
N HIS A 101 -16.70 -7.97 7.29
CA HIS A 101 -16.81 -7.59 5.88
C HIS A 101 -16.92 -8.81 4.97
N LEU A 102 -18.16 -9.28 4.77
CA LEU A 102 -18.48 -10.48 4.02
C LEU A 102 -17.95 -10.48 2.58
N TYR A 103 -18.11 -9.37 1.85
CA TYR A 103 -17.74 -9.30 0.43
C TYR A 103 -16.24 -9.12 0.22
N VAL A 104 -15.56 -8.46 1.15
CA VAL A 104 -14.09 -8.40 1.18
C VAL A 104 -13.53 -9.81 1.44
N ALA A 105 -14.06 -10.53 2.44
CA ALA A 105 -13.66 -11.90 2.73
C ALA A 105 -13.91 -12.87 1.55
N ARG A 106 -15.02 -12.69 0.81
CA ARG A 106 -15.30 -13.44 -0.42
C ARG A 106 -14.29 -13.15 -1.53
N ALA A 107 -13.90 -11.89 -1.71
CA ALA A 107 -12.88 -11.52 -2.68
C ALA A 107 -11.54 -12.19 -2.37
N PHE A 108 -11.12 -12.21 -1.11
CA PHE A 108 -9.90 -12.89 -0.69
C PHE A 108 -9.96 -14.40 -0.83
N THR A 109 -11.07 -15.01 -0.40
CA THR A 109 -11.23 -16.48 -0.49
C THR A 109 -11.23 -16.96 -1.93
N SER A 110 -11.83 -16.20 -2.84
CA SER A 110 -11.89 -16.55 -4.27
C SER A 110 -10.64 -16.16 -5.06
N GLY A 111 -9.82 -15.26 -4.51
CA GLY A 111 -8.71 -14.61 -5.21
C GLY A 111 -9.15 -13.79 -6.42
N ARG A 112 -10.43 -13.40 -6.48
CA ARG A 112 -11.05 -12.76 -7.65
C ARG A 112 -11.91 -11.56 -7.27
N PRO A 113 -12.06 -10.58 -8.17
CA PRO A 113 -12.97 -9.47 -7.95
C PRO A 113 -14.40 -9.95 -7.72
N VAL A 114 -15.10 -9.32 -6.77
CA VAL A 114 -16.52 -9.53 -6.48
C VAL A 114 -17.28 -8.27 -6.83
N PHE A 115 -18.18 -8.38 -7.81
CA PHE A 115 -19.00 -7.25 -8.26
C PHE A 115 -20.42 -7.34 -7.72
N ILE A 116 -20.90 -6.22 -7.18
CA ILE A 116 -22.27 -5.98 -6.74
C ILE A 116 -22.87 -4.89 -7.64
N PRO A 117 -23.68 -5.27 -8.64
CA PRO A 117 -24.27 -4.30 -9.57
C PRO A 117 -25.26 -3.34 -8.89
N ASP A 118 -26.01 -3.82 -7.91
CA ASP A 118 -27.00 -3.02 -7.19
C ASP A 118 -26.98 -3.38 -5.71
N THR A 119 -26.54 -2.43 -4.87
CA THR A 119 -26.48 -2.57 -3.41
C THR A 119 -27.85 -2.82 -2.79
N GLN A 120 -28.94 -2.44 -3.45
CA GLN A 120 -30.30 -2.64 -2.94
C GLN A 120 -30.80 -4.09 -3.10
N GLN A 121 -30.08 -4.93 -3.85
CA GLN A 121 -30.51 -6.30 -4.18
C GLN A 121 -29.79 -7.36 -3.35
N VAL A 122 -28.91 -6.95 -2.44
CA VAL A 122 -28.08 -7.86 -1.64
C VAL A 122 -28.12 -7.50 -0.16
N HIS A 123 -27.79 -8.47 0.68
CA HIS A 123 -27.66 -8.24 2.12
C HIS A 123 -26.20 -7.99 2.49
N PHE A 124 -25.97 -6.87 3.17
CA PHE A 124 -24.68 -6.53 3.74
C PHE A 124 -24.61 -6.88 5.22
N THR A 125 -23.39 -7.08 5.70
CA THR A 125 -23.10 -7.02 7.14
C THR A 125 -23.39 -5.60 7.67
N PRO A 126 -23.58 -5.41 8.99
CA PRO A 126 -23.78 -4.08 9.56
C PRO A 126 -22.65 -3.09 9.22
N ALA A 127 -21.39 -3.55 9.17
CA ALA A 127 -20.25 -2.69 8.83
C ALA A 127 -20.25 -2.29 7.35
N GLU A 128 -20.54 -3.22 6.43
CA GLU A 128 -20.63 -2.91 5.01
C GLU A 128 -21.85 -2.02 4.70
N GLN A 129 -22.98 -2.25 5.36
CA GLN A 129 -24.17 -1.40 5.21
C GLN A 129 -23.86 0.04 5.66
N LEU A 130 -23.14 0.20 6.78
CA LEU A 130 -22.69 1.51 7.23
C LEU A 130 -21.81 2.21 6.17
N ALA A 131 -20.93 1.47 5.50
CA ALA A 131 -20.11 2.01 4.42
C ALA A 131 -20.96 2.41 3.20
N VAL A 132 -21.93 1.57 2.80
CA VAL A 132 -22.89 1.85 1.72
C VAL A 132 -23.66 3.13 2.01
N ASP A 133 -24.19 3.29 3.21
CA ASP A 133 -25.04 4.41 3.59
C ASP A 133 -24.25 5.73 3.65
N HIS A 134 -23.05 5.71 4.26
CA HIS A 134 -22.19 6.90 4.37
C HIS A 134 -21.61 7.38 3.04
N ARG A 135 -21.48 6.48 2.06
CA ARG A 135 -20.93 6.78 0.72
C ARG A 135 -22.00 6.83 -0.35
N HIS A 136 -23.27 6.61 -0.01
CA HIS A 136 -24.39 6.51 -0.94
C HIS A 136 -24.13 5.55 -2.12
N LEU A 137 -23.52 4.38 -1.86
CA LEU A 137 -23.09 3.47 -2.91
C LEU A 137 -24.28 2.77 -3.58
N ARG A 138 -24.35 2.84 -4.90
CA ARG A 138 -25.31 2.11 -5.75
C ARG A 138 -24.73 0.82 -6.33
N SER A 139 -23.46 0.86 -6.74
CA SER A 139 -22.72 -0.31 -7.27
C SER A 139 -21.37 -0.41 -6.56
N ILE A 140 -20.87 -1.62 -6.31
CA ILE A 140 -19.59 -1.84 -5.62
C ILE A 140 -18.80 -2.97 -6.28
N LEU A 141 -17.51 -2.74 -6.50
CA LEU A 141 -16.56 -3.75 -6.92
C LEU A 141 -15.47 -3.89 -5.85
N TYR A 142 -15.34 -5.11 -5.33
CA TYR A 142 -14.32 -5.50 -4.38
C TYR A 142 -13.21 -6.23 -5.12
N ILE A 143 -12.01 -5.66 -5.14
CA ILE A 143 -10.85 -6.17 -5.87
C ILE A 143 -9.81 -6.61 -4.82
N PRO A 144 -9.49 -7.91 -4.73
CA PRO A 144 -8.49 -8.36 -3.78
C PRO A 144 -7.08 -7.99 -4.24
N LEU A 145 -6.26 -7.49 -3.33
CA LEU A 145 -4.83 -7.25 -3.54
C LEU A 145 -4.07 -8.45 -2.98
N ILE A 146 -3.37 -9.17 -3.85
CA ILE A 146 -2.74 -10.46 -3.53
C ILE A 146 -1.28 -10.40 -3.93
N LEU A 147 -0.40 -10.67 -2.97
CA LEU A 147 1.04 -10.78 -3.16
C LEU A 147 1.48 -12.18 -2.75
N GLU A 148 2.13 -12.91 -3.65
CA GLU A 148 2.62 -14.29 -3.38
C GLU A 148 1.54 -15.21 -2.77
N ASP A 149 0.34 -15.24 -3.37
CA ASP A 149 -0.83 -16.00 -2.93
C ASP A 149 -1.40 -15.60 -1.55
N LYS A 150 -0.96 -14.47 -0.98
CA LYS A 150 -1.47 -13.93 0.28
C LYS A 150 -2.26 -12.63 0.04
N PRO A 151 -3.48 -12.51 0.59
CA PRO A 151 -4.18 -11.23 0.63
C PRO A 151 -3.36 -10.20 1.44
N VAL A 152 -3.05 -9.07 0.83
CA VAL A 152 -2.34 -7.95 1.47
C VAL A 152 -3.22 -6.70 1.59
N GLY A 153 -4.43 -6.74 1.03
CA GLY A 153 -5.36 -5.62 1.05
C GLY A 153 -6.52 -5.78 0.07
N ALA A 154 -7.37 -4.78 -0.01
CA ALA A 154 -8.45 -4.71 -1.00
C ALA A 154 -8.58 -3.30 -1.58
N LEU A 155 -8.77 -3.20 -2.89
CA LEU A 155 -9.27 -2.02 -3.56
C LEU A 155 -10.78 -2.16 -3.71
N ILE A 156 -11.54 -1.21 -3.16
CA ILE A 156 -12.99 -1.19 -3.21
C ILE A 156 -13.41 0.08 -3.94
N VAL A 157 -14.08 -0.08 -5.07
CA VAL A 157 -14.54 1.05 -5.90
C VAL A 157 -16.04 0.96 -6.13
N GLY A 158 -16.69 2.10 -6.34
CA GLY A 158 -18.14 2.14 -6.49
C GLY A 158 -18.67 3.37 -7.22
N SER A 159 -19.93 3.30 -7.60
CA SER A 159 -20.71 4.42 -8.14
C SER A 159 -21.79 4.80 -7.14
N GLN A 160 -22.08 6.09 -7.02
CA GLN A 160 -23.13 6.62 -6.13
C GLN A 160 -24.42 6.94 -6.90
N THR A 161 -24.31 7.19 -8.21
CA THR A 161 -25.44 7.62 -9.04
C THR A 161 -26.20 6.44 -9.66
N ASP A 162 -25.49 5.59 -10.41
CA ASP A 162 -26.11 4.61 -11.30
C ASP A 162 -25.74 3.16 -10.95
N VAL A 163 -26.66 2.25 -11.32
CA VAL A 163 -26.34 0.83 -11.43
C VAL A 163 -25.37 0.65 -12.59
N LYS A 164 -24.18 0.14 -12.30
CA LYS A 164 -23.15 -0.10 -13.31
C LYS A 164 -23.20 -1.55 -13.77
N LEU A 165 -22.84 -1.77 -15.03
CA LEU A 165 -22.50 -3.08 -15.58
C LEU A 165 -21.02 -3.04 -15.92
N LEU A 166 -20.25 -4.02 -15.43
CA LEU A 166 -18.84 -4.13 -15.80
C LEU A 166 -18.71 -4.88 -17.12
N SER A 167 -18.02 -4.26 -18.07
CA SER A 167 -17.58 -4.96 -19.27
C SER A 167 -16.48 -5.98 -18.93
N PRO A 168 -16.30 -7.03 -19.75
CA PRO A 168 -15.18 -7.96 -19.58
C PRO A 168 -13.81 -7.25 -19.54
N HIS A 169 -13.64 -6.21 -20.36
CA HIS A 169 -12.44 -5.39 -20.38
C HIS A 169 -12.18 -4.68 -19.03
N GLN A 170 -13.20 -4.09 -18.41
CA GLN A 170 -13.06 -3.50 -17.07
C GLN A 170 -12.70 -4.54 -16.03
N ILE A 171 -13.23 -5.76 -16.12
CA ILE A 171 -12.85 -6.86 -15.22
C ILE A 171 -11.37 -7.22 -15.42
N ASP A 172 -10.87 -7.30 -16.65
CA ASP A 172 -9.46 -7.60 -16.88
C ASP A 172 -8.54 -6.47 -16.37
N LEU A 173 -8.93 -5.21 -16.54
CA LEU A 173 -8.21 -4.06 -15.97
C LEU A 173 -8.07 -4.15 -14.45
N THR A 174 -9.08 -4.69 -13.75
CA THR A 174 -9.01 -4.82 -12.29
C THR A 174 -7.89 -5.76 -11.84
N ARG A 175 -7.53 -6.76 -12.66
CA ARG A 175 -6.40 -7.64 -12.35
C ARG A 175 -5.07 -6.93 -12.47
N THR A 176 -4.91 -6.11 -13.51
CA THR A 176 -3.70 -5.30 -13.70
C THR A 176 -3.52 -4.32 -12.56
N LEU A 177 -4.58 -3.57 -12.22
CA LEU A 177 -4.59 -2.64 -11.10
C LEU A 177 -4.24 -3.36 -9.79
N ALA A 178 -4.88 -4.51 -9.52
CA ALA A 178 -4.59 -5.29 -8.32
C ALA A 178 -3.12 -5.70 -8.23
N ALA A 179 -2.52 -6.17 -9.34
CA ALA A 179 -1.13 -6.58 -9.38
C ALA A 179 -0.17 -5.42 -9.09
N GLU A 180 -0.40 -4.25 -9.70
CA GLU A 180 0.44 -3.06 -9.49
C GLU A 180 0.36 -2.56 -8.05
N ILE A 181 -0.85 -2.50 -7.48
CA ILE A 181 -1.06 -2.00 -6.12
C ILE A 181 -0.49 -2.97 -5.07
N SER A 182 -0.56 -4.28 -5.32
CA SER A 182 -0.07 -5.30 -4.36
C SER A 182 1.46 -5.30 -4.22
N LEU A 183 2.20 -4.68 -5.14
CA LEU A 183 3.66 -4.57 -5.13
C LEU A 183 4.17 -3.29 -4.44
N ALA A 184 3.28 -2.36 -4.12
CA ALA A 184 3.60 -1.04 -3.55
C ALA A 184 4.00 -1.09 -2.07
#